data_AF-A0A5C3NPG3-F1
#
_entry.id   AF-A0A5C3NPG3-F1
#
_cell.length_a   1.000
_cell.length_b   1.000
_cell.length_c   1.000
_cell.angle_alpha   90.00
_cell.angle_beta   90.00
_cell.angle_gamma   90.00
#
_symmetry.space_group_name_H-M   'P 1'
#
loop_
_entity.id
_entity.type
_entity.pdbx_description
1 polymer ?
#
loop_
_entity_poly.entity_id
_entity_poly.type
_entity_poly.pdbx_seq_one_letter_code
_entity_poly.pdbx_strand_id
1 'polypeptide(L)'
;VTALLYPAASLRARAIRLPVFVAHDDDRWATGWTGDVHLTPWFPHGTSFARACTFPGTSSELGNDYTIVTAPQTPRAPKNQAIEACMHINFRGNVLVLRHAKHHPMTVTNLHSSERTLVQHIVQQYVDLFLVQEFSNMLHSALSGRVGRMRRPPS
;
A
#
# COMPACT_ATOMS: atom_id res chain seq x y z
N VAL A 1 -16.17 -6.85 3.03
CA VAL A 1 -15.10 -6.44 3.97
C VAL A 1 -14.94 -4.93 3.96
N THR A 2 -14.64 -4.30 5.11
CA THR A 2 -14.38 -2.85 5.22
C THR A 2 -12.87 -2.59 5.26
N ALA A 3 -12.39 -1.68 4.42
CA ALA A 3 -10.99 -1.30 4.28
C ALA A 3 -10.82 0.23 4.37
N LEU A 4 -9.59 0.70 4.61
CA LEU A 4 -9.29 2.13 4.62
C LEU A 4 -8.59 2.55 3.31
N LEU A 5 -9.24 3.42 2.54
CA LEU A 5 -8.70 3.97 1.29
C LEU A 5 -8.19 5.40 1.52
N TYR A 6 -6.99 5.69 1.05
CA TYR A 6 -6.43 7.02 0.84
C TYR A 6 -6.50 7.32 -0.67
N PRO A 7 -7.57 7.99 -1.14
CA PRO A 7 -7.77 8.22 -2.56
C PRO A 7 -6.87 9.35 -3.03
N ALA A 8 -6.29 9.21 -4.22
CA ALA A 8 -5.34 10.20 -4.72
C ALA A 8 -5.99 11.59 -4.91
N ALA A 9 -7.21 11.62 -5.44
CA ALA A 9 -7.97 12.84 -5.72
C ALA A 9 -8.84 13.35 -4.55
N SER A 10 -8.52 12.97 -3.30
CA SER A 10 -9.29 13.38 -2.11
C SER A 10 -8.33 13.78 -0.99
N LEU A 11 -8.71 14.79 -0.19
CA LEU A 11 -7.92 15.23 0.98
C LEU A 11 -8.06 14.32 2.21
N ARG A 12 -9.02 13.39 2.19
CA ARG A 12 -9.34 12.56 3.35
C ARG A 12 -9.37 11.08 3.01
N ALA A 13 -8.83 10.28 3.92
CA ALA A 13 -9.00 8.83 3.94
C ALA A 13 -10.47 8.46 4.23
N ARG A 14 -10.94 7.38 3.61
CA ARG A 14 -12.33 6.92 3.65
C ARG A 14 -12.38 5.42 3.92
N ALA A 15 -13.28 5.00 4.80
CA ALA A 15 -13.63 3.59 4.90
C ALA A 15 -14.47 3.20 3.68
N ILE A 16 -14.11 2.14 2.99
CA ILE A 16 -14.83 1.61 1.83
C ILE A 16 -15.21 0.15 2.05
N ARG A 17 -16.33 -0.26 1.46
CA ARG A 17 -16.72 -1.67 1.39
C ARG A 17 -16.16 -2.29 0.13
N LEU A 18 -15.40 -3.36 0.30
CA LEU A 18 -14.87 -4.16 -0.79
C LEU A 18 -15.71 -5.44 -0.92
N PRO A 19 -16.15 -5.77 -2.15
CA PRO A 19 -16.72 -7.07 -2.41
C PRO A 19 -15.60 -8.09 -2.24
N VAL A 20 -15.92 -9.18 -1.55
CA VAL A 20 -15.01 -10.32 -1.44
C VAL A 20 -15.79 -11.51 -1.93
N PHE A 21 -15.24 -12.24 -2.90
CA PHE A 21 -15.84 -13.48 -3.36
C PHE A 21 -15.65 -14.50 -2.24
N VAL A 22 -16.75 -14.89 -1.60
CA VAL A 22 -16.74 -15.92 -0.55
C VAL A 22 -17.42 -17.13 -1.18
N ALA A 23 -16.75 -18.29 -1.15
CA ALA A 23 -17.38 -19.55 -1.49
C ALA A 23 -18.59 -19.77 -0.58
N HIS A 24 -19.72 -20.15 -1.18
CA HIS A 24 -21.07 -19.91 -0.66
C HIS A 24 -21.51 -20.67 0.61
N ASP A 25 -20.60 -21.29 1.38
CA ASP A 25 -20.98 -22.21 2.48
C ASP A 25 -20.56 -21.81 3.90
N ASP A 26 -19.96 -20.64 4.15
CA ASP A 26 -19.68 -20.22 5.54
C ASP A 26 -20.10 -18.77 5.88
N ASP A 27 -21.16 -18.71 6.69
CA ASP A 27 -21.40 -17.79 7.80
C ASP A 27 -21.67 -16.28 7.53
N ARG A 28 -22.56 -15.70 8.35
CA ARG A 28 -22.96 -14.26 8.27
C ARG A 28 -21.86 -13.29 8.69
N TRP A 29 -20.69 -13.81 9.03
CA TRP A 29 -19.45 -13.11 9.41
C TRP A 29 -18.37 -13.18 8.32
N ALA A 30 -18.72 -13.72 7.16
CA ALA A 30 -17.84 -14.06 6.06
C ALA A 30 -16.66 -13.10 5.85
N THR A 31 -15.51 -13.60 6.27
CA THR A 31 -14.19 -13.14 5.88
C THR A 31 -13.88 -13.68 4.49
N GLY A 32 -13.16 -12.94 3.65
CA GLY A 32 -12.76 -13.51 2.35
C GLY A 32 -11.30 -13.27 2.05
N TRP A 33 -10.81 -13.92 0.99
CA TRP A 33 -9.38 -14.03 0.76
C TRP A 33 -8.81 -12.73 0.21
N THR A 34 -7.55 -12.43 0.52
CA THR A 34 -6.86 -11.23 0.00
C THR A 34 -6.88 -11.16 -1.52
N GLY A 35 -6.84 -12.31 -2.20
CA GLY A 35 -6.93 -12.41 -3.66
C GLY A 35 -8.32 -12.20 -4.24
N ASP A 36 -9.37 -12.35 -3.43
CA ASP A 36 -10.77 -12.21 -3.83
C ASP A 36 -11.29 -10.77 -3.65
N VAL A 37 -10.45 -9.88 -3.13
CA VAL A 37 -10.76 -8.47 -3.01
C VAL A 37 -10.72 -7.86 -4.41
N HIS A 38 -11.86 -7.35 -4.89
CA HIS A 38 -11.91 -6.70 -6.20
C HIS A 38 -11.22 -5.31 -6.15
N LEU A 39 -9.92 -5.30 -6.47
CA LEU A 39 -9.06 -4.12 -6.42
C LEU A 39 -9.05 -3.30 -7.72
N THR A 40 -9.42 -3.91 -8.84
CA THR A 40 -9.36 -3.32 -10.20
C THR A 40 -9.97 -1.91 -10.31
N PRO A 41 -11.15 -1.60 -9.72
CA PRO A 41 -11.73 -0.26 -9.82
C PRO A 41 -10.88 0.84 -9.17
N TRP A 42 -10.07 0.47 -8.18
CA TRP A 42 -9.21 1.40 -7.43
C TRP A 42 -7.78 1.43 -7.97
N PHE A 43 -7.37 0.39 -8.71
CA PHE A 43 -6.00 0.18 -9.18
C PHE A 43 -5.99 -0.35 -10.63
N PRO A 44 -6.43 0.46 -11.61
CA PRO A 44 -6.58 0.01 -13.00
C PRO A 44 -5.24 -0.29 -13.71
N HIS A 45 -4.12 0.13 -13.14
CA HIS A 45 -2.78 -0.04 -13.71
C HIS A 45 -1.93 -1.06 -12.92
N GLY A 46 -2.60 -1.95 -12.18
CA GLY A 46 -1.95 -2.95 -11.34
C GLY A 46 -1.75 -2.49 -9.90
N THR A 47 -1.22 -3.40 -9.08
CA THR A 47 -1.08 -3.24 -7.63
C THR A 47 0.25 -3.76 -7.14
N SER A 48 0.78 -3.14 -6.09
CA SER A 48 1.87 -3.63 -5.27
C SER A 48 1.37 -3.87 -3.85
N PHE A 49 1.92 -4.88 -3.19
CA PHE A 49 1.49 -5.31 -1.87
C PHE A 49 2.65 -5.24 -0.88
N ALA A 50 2.38 -4.72 0.31
CA ALA A 50 3.29 -4.79 1.44
C ALA A 50 2.52 -5.23 2.68
N ARG A 51 3.11 -6.13 3.46
CA ARG A 51 2.50 -6.63 4.69
C ARG A 51 3.18 -5.98 5.90
N ALA A 52 2.35 -5.49 6.82
CA ALA A 52 2.77 -5.00 8.12
C ALA A 52 2.30 -5.99 9.19
N CYS A 53 3.27 -6.63 9.86
CA CYS A 53 3.05 -7.54 10.98
C CYS A 53 3.66 -7.03 12.28
N THR A 54 4.42 -5.93 12.26
CA THR A 54 5.04 -5.32 13.44
C THR A 54 4.64 -3.86 13.61
N PHE A 55 4.69 -3.38 14.85
CA PHE A 55 4.45 -1.98 15.17
C PHE A 55 5.54 -1.09 14.56
N PRO A 56 5.16 0.07 13.99
CA PRO A 56 6.12 0.97 13.37
C PRO A 56 7.30 1.36 14.27
N GLY A 57 8.52 1.19 13.74
CA GLY A 57 9.76 1.50 14.46
C GLY A 57 10.14 0.49 15.55
N THR A 58 9.48 -0.67 15.65
CA THR A 58 9.74 -1.67 16.68
C THR A 58 9.79 -3.09 16.11
N SER A 59 10.22 -4.05 16.94
CA SER A 59 10.12 -5.49 16.67
C SER A 59 8.85 -6.13 17.25
N SER A 60 7.99 -5.36 17.91
CA SER A 60 6.77 -5.89 18.54
C SER A 60 5.73 -6.25 17.48
N GLU A 61 5.13 -7.43 17.59
CA GLU A 61 4.11 -7.89 16.66
C GLU A 61 2.78 -7.14 16.84
N LEU A 62 2.08 -6.91 15.74
CA LEU A 62 0.72 -6.39 15.75
C LEU A 62 -0.26 -7.51 16.12
N GLY A 63 -1.33 -7.15 16.84
CA GLY A 63 -2.39 -8.12 17.16
C GLY A 63 -3.14 -8.64 15.91
N ASN A 64 -3.10 -7.88 14.82
CA ASN A 64 -3.62 -8.21 13.51
C ASN A 64 -2.61 -7.78 12.45
N ASP A 65 -2.47 -8.56 11.39
CA ASP A 65 -1.67 -8.14 10.24
C ASP A 65 -2.46 -7.18 9.36
N TYR A 66 -1.73 -6.34 8.64
CA TYR A 66 -2.29 -5.44 7.65
C TYR A 66 -1.59 -5.62 6.32
N THR A 67 -2.34 -5.50 5.22
CA THR A 67 -1.77 -5.38 3.88
C THR A 67 -2.04 -3.99 3.33
N ILE A 68 -0.97 -3.32 2.97
CA ILE A 68 -0.98 -2.06 2.25
C ILE A 68 -0.93 -2.40 0.77
N VAL A 69 -1.95 -1.98 0.04
CA VAL A 69 -2.05 -2.09 -1.41
C VAL A 69 -1.82 -0.72 -2.01
N THR A 70 -0.87 -0.62 -2.92
CA THR A 70 -0.52 0.63 -3.60
C THR A 70 -0.57 0.45 -5.11
N ALA A 71 -0.80 1.55 -5.84
CA ALA A 71 -0.57 1.55 -7.28
C ALA A 71 0.94 1.59 -7.56
N PRO A 72 1.42 0.97 -8.65
CA PRO A 72 2.77 1.20 -9.14
C PRO A 72 3.03 2.70 -9.29
N GLN A 73 4.09 3.20 -8.66
CA GLN A 73 4.44 4.61 -8.77
C GLN A 73 4.92 4.91 -10.19
N THR A 74 4.05 5.51 -10.99
CA THR A 74 4.43 6.05 -12.28
C THR A 74 4.55 7.57 -12.16
N PRO A 75 5.47 8.21 -12.92
CA PRO A 75 5.55 9.68 -12.95
C PRO A 75 4.23 10.35 -13.35
N ARG A 76 3.37 9.63 -14.08
CA ARG A 76 2.05 10.07 -14.53
C ARG A 76 0.94 9.87 -13.50
N ALA A 77 1.17 9.09 -12.44
CA ALA A 77 0.16 8.86 -11.41
C ALA A 77 -0.13 10.17 -10.65
N PRO A 78 -1.40 10.48 -10.32
CA PRO A 78 -1.75 11.67 -9.57
C PRO A 78 -1.12 11.64 -8.17
N LYS A 79 -0.78 12.82 -7.65
CA LYS A 79 -0.39 12.97 -6.24
C LYS A 79 -1.52 12.51 -5.33
N ASN A 80 -1.17 11.87 -4.22
CA ASN A 80 -2.12 11.45 -3.22
C ASN A 80 -2.34 12.56 -2.20
N GLN A 81 -3.38 13.36 -2.44
CA GLN A 81 -3.74 14.48 -1.59
C GLN A 81 -4.10 14.06 -0.16
N ALA A 82 -4.63 12.85 0.05
CA ALA A 82 -4.96 12.35 1.38
C ALA A 82 -3.71 12.03 2.19
N ILE A 83 -2.69 11.45 1.55
CA ILE A 83 -1.40 11.18 2.19
C ILE A 83 -0.66 12.49 2.46
N GLU A 84 -0.63 13.40 1.48
CA GLU A 84 0.00 14.72 1.63
C GLU A 84 -0.65 15.53 2.77
N ALA A 85 -1.99 15.52 2.87
CA ALA A 85 -2.71 16.24 3.92
C ALA A 85 -2.56 15.61 5.32
N CYS A 86 -2.55 14.28 5.42
CA CYS A 86 -2.53 13.59 6.71
C CYS A 86 -1.12 13.32 7.26
N MET A 87 -0.12 13.22 6.38
CA MET A 87 1.22 12.75 6.74
C MET A 87 2.32 13.71 6.25
N HIS A 88 1.99 14.74 5.45
CA HIS A 88 2.96 15.66 4.83
C HIS A 88 4.00 14.96 3.94
N ILE A 89 3.65 13.81 3.37
CA ILE A 89 4.51 13.04 2.48
C ILE A 89 3.99 13.11 1.04
N ASN A 90 4.89 13.34 0.10
CA ASN A 90 4.58 13.33 -1.32
C ASN A 90 4.56 11.90 -1.86
N PHE A 91 3.38 11.29 -1.89
CA PHE A 91 3.13 9.97 -2.47
C PHE A 91 2.23 10.09 -3.71
N ARG A 92 2.31 9.14 -4.65
CA ARG A 92 1.48 9.12 -5.86
C ARG A 92 0.66 7.84 -5.96
N GLY A 93 -0.57 7.97 -6.46
CA GLY A 93 -1.51 6.87 -6.61
C GLY A 93 -2.32 6.57 -5.34
N ASN A 94 -3.30 5.69 -5.46
CA ASN A 94 -4.15 5.29 -4.35
C ASN A 94 -3.37 4.41 -3.36
N VAL A 95 -3.77 4.46 -2.08
CA VAL A 95 -3.31 3.53 -1.05
C VAL A 95 -4.53 2.93 -0.38
N LEU A 96 -4.58 1.61 -0.27
CA LEU A 96 -5.66 0.88 0.39
C LEU A 96 -5.06 -0.01 1.49
N VAL A 97 -5.72 -0.05 2.64
CA VAL A 97 -5.29 -0.88 3.78
C VAL A 97 -6.35 -1.93 4.06
N LEU A 98 -5.90 -3.18 4.04
CA LEU A 98 -6.67 -4.37 4.38
C LEU A 98 -6.23 -4.87 5.75
N ARG A 99 -7.19 -5.24 6.61
CA ARG A 99 -6.92 -5.85 7.92
C ARG A 99 -7.12 -7.36 7.83
N HIS A 100 -6.21 -8.15 8.36
CA HIS A 100 -6.33 -9.61 8.40
C HIS A 100 -6.88 -10.12 9.73
N ALA A 101 -7.53 -11.28 9.69
CA ALA A 101 -7.86 -12.04 10.88
C ALA A 101 -6.57 -12.44 11.61
N LYS A 102 -6.65 -12.46 12.94
CA LYS A 102 -5.52 -12.85 13.79
C LYS A 102 -5.12 -14.29 13.46
N HIS A 103 -3.82 -14.53 13.27
CA HIS A 103 -3.26 -15.83 12.85
C HIS A 103 -3.72 -16.36 11.48
N HIS A 104 -4.54 -15.61 10.73
CA HIS A 104 -5.06 -16.02 9.41
C HIS A 104 -4.76 -14.93 8.37
N PRO A 105 -3.52 -14.91 7.84
CA PRO A 105 -3.04 -13.80 7.02
C PRO A 105 -3.57 -13.77 5.59
N MET A 106 -4.29 -14.83 5.20
CA MET A 106 -5.00 -14.88 3.91
C MET A 106 -6.41 -14.30 4.02
N THR A 107 -6.89 -14.04 5.24
CA THR A 107 -8.29 -13.81 5.55
C THR A 107 -8.51 -12.36 5.93
N VAL A 108 -9.14 -11.58 5.04
CA VAL A 108 -9.41 -10.16 5.28
C VAL A 108 -10.69 -9.97 6.09
N THR A 109 -10.63 -9.05 7.04
CA THR A 109 -11.69 -8.71 7.99
C THR A 109 -12.00 -7.22 7.96
N ASN A 110 -13.10 -6.82 8.60
CA ASN A 110 -13.48 -5.42 8.70
C ASN A 110 -12.46 -4.64 9.54
N LEU A 111 -11.93 -3.56 8.98
CA LEU A 111 -11.15 -2.56 9.69
C LEU A 111 -12.07 -1.69 10.56
N HIS A 112 -11.82 -1.67 11.86
CA HIS A 112 -12.60 -0.90 12.81
C HIS A 112 -12.13 0.56 12.88
N SER A 113 -13.03 1.49 13.16
CA SER A 113 -12.69 2.93 13.22
C SER A 113 -11.66 3.27 14.31
N SER A 114 -11.63 2.50 15.39
CA SER A 114 -10.62 2.63 16.46
C SER A 114 -9.20 2.32 16.00
N GLU A 115 -9.04 1.55 14.91
CA GLU A 115 -7.73 1.16 14.36
C GLU A 115 -7.15 2.23 13.43
N ARG A 116 -7.91 3.31 13.15
CA ARG A 116 -7.53 4.33 12.16
C ARG A 116 -6.19 4.99 12.45
N THR A 117 -5.91 5.34 13.70
CA THR A 117 -4.65 5.99 14.09
C THR A 117 -3.46 5.04 13.92
N LEU A 118 -3.60 3.79 14.33
CA LEU A 118 -2.59 2.75 14.13
C LEU A 118 -2.30 2.56 12.63
N VAL A 119 -3.35 2.43 11.83
CA VAL A 119 -3.24 2.27 10.38
C VAL A 119 -2.55 3.47 9.74
N GLN A 120 -2.83 4.69 10.20
CA GLN A 120 -2.13 5.88 9.71
C GLN A 120 -0.62 5.80 9.98
N HIS A 121 -0.19 5.35 11.16
CA HIS A 121 1.24 5.18 11.46
C HIS A 121 1.88 4.06 10.62
N ILE A 122 1.17 2.95 10.42
CA ILE A 122 1.63 1.85 9.55
C ILE A 122 1.83 2.35 8.11
N VAL A 123 0.87 3.09 7.56
CA VAL A 123 0.96 3.64 6.20
C VAL A 123 2.09 4.67 6.12
N GLN A 124 2.22 5.55 7.11
CA GLN A 124 3.28 6.56 7.14
C GLN A 124 4.67 5.92 7.07
N GLN A 125 4.95 4.96 7.96
CA GLN A 125 6.23 4.25 7.96
C GLN A 125 6.49 3.52 6.64
N TYR A 126 5.47 2.86 6.08
CA TYR A 126 5.61 2.20 4.79
C TYR A 126 5.96 3.17 3.66
N VAL A 127 5.26 4.30 3.59
CA VAL A 127 5.51 5.33 2.55
C VAL A 127 6.91 5.93 2.71
N ASP A 128 7.35 6.21 3.93
CA ASP A 128 8.70 6.71 4.21
C ASP A 128 9.77 5.71 3.75
N LEU A 129 9.64 4.43 4.11
CA LEU A 129 10.57 3.37 3.70
C LEU A 129 10.60 3.18 2.18
N PHE A 130 9.42 3.22 1.54
CA PHE A 130 9.30 3.10 0.09
C PHE A 130 10.06 4.22 -0.63
N LEU A 131 9.94 5.46 -0.16
CA LEU A 131 10.64 6.61 -0.76
C LEU A 131 12.16 6.54 -0.56
N VAL A 132 12.63 6.08 0.60
CA VAL A 132 14.07 5.85 0.83
C VAL A 132 14.63 4.81 -0.14
N GLN A 133 13.89 3.72 -0.35
CA GLN A 133 14.31 2.66 -1.26
C GLN A 133 14.33 3.12 -2.73
N GLU A 134 13.31 3.86 -3.18
CA GLU A 134 13.29 4.45 -4.52
C GLU A 134 14.45 5.44 -4.74
N PHE A 135 14.75 6.28 -3.75
CA PHE A 135 15.89 7.19 -3.85
C PHE A 135 17.22 6.45 -3.95
N SER A 136 17.40 5.39 -3.15
CA SER A 136 18.59 4.52 -3.22
C SER A 136 18.71 3.85 -4.59
N ASN A 137 17.63 3.29 -5.12
CA ASN A 137 17.59 2.66 -6.44
C ASN A 137 17.94 3.66 -7.56
N MET A 138 17.44 4.90 -7.47
CA MET A 138 17.74 5.97 -8.41
C MET A 138 19.23 6.34 -8.37
N LEU A 139 19.82 6.49 -7.19
CA LEU A 139 21.25 6.77 -7.04
C LEU A 139 22.12 5.65 -7.63
N HIS A 140 21.79 4.38 -7.33
CA HIS A 140 22.50 3.23 -7.89
C HIS A 140 22.41 3.17 -9.43
N SER A 141 21.24 3.47 -9.99
CA SER A 141 21.05 3.55 -11.45
C SER A 141 21.87 4.69 -12.08
N ALA A 142 21.87 5.88 -11.48
CA ALA A 142 22.62 7.03 -11.96
C ALA A 142 24.15 6.83 -11.93
N LEU A 143 24.65 6.10 -10.92
CA LEU A 143 26.06 5.75 -10.80
C LEU A 143 26.47 4.62 -11.76
N SER A 144 25.59 3.64 -11.99
CA SER A 144 25.84 2.54 -12.95
C SER A 144 25.79 3.01 -14.42
N GLY A 145 24.92 3.98 -14.75
CA GLY A 145 24.79 4.53 -16.10
C GLY A 145 25.95 5.39 -16.61
N ARG A 146 26.94 5.73 -15.77
CA ARG A 146 28.10 6.56 -16.16
C ARG A 146 29.30 5.80 -16.73
N VAL A 147 29.31 4.47 -16.74
CA VAL A 147 30.48 3.66 -17.17
C VAL A 147 30.45 3.30 -18.68
N GLY A 148 29.39 3.65 -19.43
CA GLY A 148 29.15 3.10 -20.77
C GLY A 148 29.27 4.04 -21.99
N ARG A 149 30.00 5.17 -21.94
CA ARG A 149 30.21 6.02 -23.13
C ARG A 149 31.67 6.46 -23.33
N MET A 150 32.59 5.50 -23.51
CA MET A 150 33.82 5.78 -24.27
C MET A 150 33.50 5.70 -25.76
N ARG A 151 33.39 6.87 -26.40
CA ARG A 151 33.34 7.01 -27.85
C ARG A 151 34.66 6.48 -28.44
N ARG A 152 34.58 5.50 -29.34
CA ARG A 152 35.71 5.15 -30.22
C ARG A 152 36.02 6.35 -31.14
N PRO A 153 37.30 6.70 -31.35
CA PRO A 153 37.65 7.72 -32.33
C PRO A 153 37.42 7.21 -33.76
N PRO A 154 37.03 8.09 -34.70
CA PRO A 154 36.89 7.73 -36.10
C PRO A 154 38.26 7.52 -36.74
N SER A 155 38.35 6.46 -37.54
CA SER A 155 39.45 6.10 -38.44
C SER A 155 39.47 6.96 -39.69
#